data_AF-A0A6A8LWH5-F1
#
_entry.id   AF-A0A6A8LWH5-F1
#
_cell.length_a   1.000
_cell.length_b   1.000
_cell.length_c   1.000
_cell.angle_alpha   90.00
_cell.angle_beta   90.00
_cell.angle_gamma   90.00
#
_symmetry.space_group_name_H-M   'P 1'
#
loop_
_entity.id
_entity.type
_entity.pdbx_description
1 polymer ?
#
loop_
_entity_poly.entity_id
_entity_poly.type
_entity_poly.pdbx_seq_one_letter_code
_entity_poly.pdbx_strand_id
1 'polypeptide(L)'
;ITKPNFYQAAKFMVGANRQVKFHLKREDSTLPDADLTILDNTNIAGGTSVYEVVHQIQLARKFELDQDRRSDVTLLINGLPM
;
A
#
# COMPACT_ATOMS: atom_id res chain seq x y z
N ILE A 1 11.89 -9.85 -19.97
CA ILE A 1 10.90 -9.29 -19.02
C ILE A 1 10.92 -10.17 -17.78
N THR A 2 11.47 -9.66 -16.68
CA THR A 2 11.52 -10.40 -15.41
C THR A 2 10.11 -10.41 -14.82
N LYS A 3 9.58 -11.59 -14.48
CA LYS A 3 8.24 -11.68 -13.88
C LYS A 3 8.29 -11.07 -12.47
N PRO A 4 7.31 -10.23 -12.10
CA PRO A 4 7.22 -9.70 -10.75
C PRO A 4 7.08 -10.86 -9.77
N ASN A 5 7.82 -10.79 -8.66
CA ASN A 5 7.75 -11.73 -7.55
C ASN A 5 7.88 -10.96 -6.23
N PHE A 6 7.57 -11.64 -5.12
CA PHE A 6 7.61 -11.03 -3.79
C PHE A 6 8.97 -10.41 -3.44
N TYR A 7 10.07 -11.03 -3.88
CA TYR A 7 11.41 -10.51 -3.65
C TYR A 7 11.68 -9.19 -4.40
N GLN A 8 11.24 -9.08 -5.65
CA GLN A 8 11.36 -7.85 -6.43
C GLN A 8 10.45 -6.73 -5.88
N ALA A 9 9.24 -7.07 -5.44
CA ALA A 9 8.36 -6.13 -4.77
C ALA A 9 8.99 -5.62 -3.46
N ALA A 10 9.51 -6.52 -2.62
CA ALA A 10 10.21 -6.15 -1.39
C ALA A 10 11.43 -5.26 -1.66
N LYS A 11 12.23 -5.57 -2.71
CA LYS A 11 13.33 -4.70 -3.14
C LYS A 11 12.87 -3.30 -3.50
N PHE A 12 11.76 -3.18 -4.23
CA PHE A 12 11.17 -1.88 -4.55
C PHE A 12 10.73 -1.14 -3.27
N MET A 13 10.07 -1.83 -2.34
CA MET A 13 9.56 -1.26 -1.10
C MET A 13 10.66 -0.83 -0.11
N VAL A 14 11.88 -1.38 -0.20
CA VAL A 14 13.03 -0.89 0.57
C VAL A 14 13.43 0.51 0.12
N GLY A 15 13.28 0.81 -1.18
CA GLY A 15 13.60 2.11 -1.76
C GLY A 15 15.09 2.49 -1.69
N ALA A 16 15.39 3.68 -2.19
CA ALA A 16 16.71 4.29 -2.04
C ALA A 16 16.72 5.14 -0.77
N ASN A 17 17.76 5.03 0.07
CA ASN A 17 17.84 5.72 1.35
C ASN A 17 16.59 5.51 2.24
N ARG A 18 15.98 4.31 2.18
CA ARG A 18 14.75 3.94 2.90
C ARG A 18 13.49 4.68 2.44
N GLN A 19 13.52 5.35 1.30
CA GLN A 19 12.36 6.02 0.71
C GLN A 19 12.06 5.50 -0.69
N VAL A 20 10.78 5.30 -0.97
CA VAL A 20 10.27 5.03 -2.31
C VAL A 20 9.65 6.32 -2.84
N LYS A 21 10.17 6.83 -3.95
CA LYS A 21 9.67 8.03 -4.60
C LYS A 21 9.24 7.74 -6.02
N PHE A 22 8.21 8.44 -6.46
CA PHE A 22 7.73 8.41 -7.83
C PHE A 22 7.73 9.82 -8.40
N HIS A 23 8.47 9.97 -9.50
CA HIS A 23 8.49 11.20 -10.25
C HIS A 23 7.28 11.24 -11.18
N LEU A 24 6.28 12.04 -10.80
CA LEU A 24 5.09 12.26 -11.60
C LEU A 24 5.37 13.34 -12.63
N LYS A 25 5.55 12.90 -13.87
CA LYS A 25 5.57 13.79 -15.02
C LYS A 25 4.15 14.19 -15.40
N ARG A 26 3.90 15.49 -15.51
CA ARG A 26 2.56 16.01 -15.85
C ARG A 26 2.40 16.16 -17.36
N GLU A 27 1.18 15.94 -17.84
CA GLU A 27 0.85 16.17 -19.26
C GLU A 27 0.79 17.67 -19.59
N ASP A 28 0.25 18.47 -18.68
CA ASP A 28 0.26 19.92 -18.79
C ASP A 28 1.63 20.48 -18.40
N SER A 29 2.38 20.90 -19.43
CA SER A 29 3.71 21.49 -19.31
C SER A 29 3.77 22.81 -18.54
N THR A 30 2.64 23.45 -18.25
CA THR A 30 2.60 24.68 -17.45
C THR A 30 2.76 24.39 -15.95
N LEU A 31 2.50 23.15 -15.54
CA LEU A 31 2.66 22.71 -14.16
C LEU A 31 4.02 22.02 -13.99
N PRO A 32 4.76 22.31 -12.91
CA PRO A 32 6.00 21.60 -12.63
C PRO A 32 5.70 20.13 -12.32
N ASP A 33 6.65 19.27 -12.68
CA ASP A 33 6.66 17.87 -12.26
C ASP A 33 6.66 17.76 -10.73
N ALA A 34 6.18 16.64 -10.21
CA ALA A 34 6.06 16.41 -8.78
C ALA A 34 6.76 15.13 -8.34
N ASP A 35 7.57 15.23 -7.29
CA ASP A 35 8.16 14.06 -6.63
C ASP A 35 7.26 13.62 -5.47
N LEU A 36 6.62 12.47 -5.64
CA LEU A 36 5.72 11.90 -4.66
C LEU A 36 6.46 10.86 -3.83
N THR A 37 6.48 11.02 -2.51
CA THR A 37 6.95 9.98 -1.59
C THR A 37 5.84 8.94 -1.42
N ILE A 38 6.07 7.72 -1.90
CA ILE A 38 5.12 6.61 -1.80
C ILE A 38 5.27 5.90 -0.44
N LEU A 39 6.49 5.58 -0.04
CA LEU A 39 6.81 4.96 1.23
C LEU A 39 8.04 5.63 1.84
N ASP A 40 8.02 5.82 3.16
CA ASP A 40 9.16 6.26 3.93
C ASP A 40 9.39 5.29 5.09
N ASN A 41 10.37 4.42 4.94
CA ASN A 41 10.67 3.37 5.90
C ASN A 41 11.41 3.91 7.13
N THR A 42 11.84 5.18 7.11
CA THR A 42 12.33 5.89 8.30
C THR A 42 11.19 6.36 9.20
N ASN A 43 9.99 6.42 8.64
CA ASN A 43 8.80 6.96 9.27
C ASN A 43 7.68 5.90 9.39
N ILE A 44 8.09 4.66 9.70
CA ILE A 44 7.19 3.56 10.00
C ILE A 44 6.94 3.50 11.51
N ALA A 45 5.68 3.29 11.91
CA ALA A 45 5.19 3.27 13.29
C ALA A 45 5.04 4.65 13.97
N GLY A 46 4.96 5.73 13.19
CA GLY A 46 4.59 7.06 13.68
C GLY A 46 5.28 8.18 12.92
N GLY A 47 4.48 8.96 12.18
CA GLY A 47 4.81 10.23 11.52
C GLY A 47 3.97 10.45 10.26
N THR A 48 4.53 10.55 9.06
CA THR A 48 3.76 10.98 7.86
C THR A 48 3.03 9.86 7.11
N SER A 49 3.19 8.61 7.52
CA SER A 49 2.56 7.45 6.87
C SER A 49 1.12 7.25 7.36
N VAL A 50 0.22 6.92 6.43
CA VAL A 50 -1.17 6.57 6.72
C VAL A 50 -1.30 5.04 6.78
N TYR A 51 -1.95 4.54 7.82
CA TYR A 51 -2.20 3.11 8.02
C TYR A 51 -3.69 2.83 7.93
N GLU A 52 -4.06 1.89 7.05
CA GLU A 52 -5.45 1.53 6.80
C GLU A 52 -5.62 0.02 6.98
N VAL A 53 -6.76 -0.38 7.52
CA VAL A 53 -7.10 -1.80 7.65
C VAL A 53 -8.38 -2.05 6.88
N VAL A 54 -8.30 -2.91 5.87
CA VAL A 54 -9.42 -3.22 4.98
C VAL A 54 -9.82 -4.69 5.14
N HIS A 55 -11.12 -4.93 5.21
CA HIS A 55 -11.72 -6.25 5.19
C HIS A 55 -12.20 -6.52 3.77
N GLN A 56 -11.66 -7.54 3.11
CA GLN A 56 -11.92 -7.74 1.68
C GLN A 56 -13.36 -8.20 1.41
N ILE A 57 -13.93 -9.04 2.28
CA ILE A 57 -15.28 -9.59 2.12
C ILE A 57 -15.92 -9.78 3.50
N GLN A 58 -17.17 -9.34 3.65
CA GLN A 58 -18.03 -9.72 4.76
C GLN A 58 -19.05 -10.76 4.28
N LEU A 59 -19.00 -11.93 4.88
CA LEU A 59 -19.86 -13.07 4.58
C LEU A 59 -20.93 -13.17 5.68
N ALA A 60 -22.19 -13.15 5.26
CA ALA A 60 -23.31 -13.40 6.17
C ALA A 60 -23.24 -14.81 6.75
N ARG A 61 -23.66 -14.97 8.00
CA ARG A 61 -23.83 -16.28 8.63
C ARG A 61 -24.73 -17.19 7.79
N LYS A 62 -24.33 -18.46 7.64
CA LYS A 62 -25.10 -19.47 6.88
C LYS A 62 -26.11 -20.24 7.74
N PHE A 63 -25.91 -20.29 9.06
CA PHE A 63 -26.74 -21.01 10.01
C PHE A 63 -27.06 -20.11 11.22
N GLU A 64 -28.16 -20.37 11.95
CA GLU A 64 -28.60 -19.50 13.04
C GLU A 64 -27.59 -19.37 14.18
N LEU A 65 -26.79 -20.42 14.43
CA LEU A 65 -25.73 -20.45 15.43
C LEU A 65 -24.39 -19.85 14.96
N ASP A 66 -24.26 -19.55 13.66
CA ASP A 66 -23.03 -18.99 13.09
C ASP A 66 -22.96 -17.46 13.28
N GLN A 67 -21.74 -16.95 13.34
CA GLN A 67 -21.46 -15.51 13.27
C GLN A 67 -21.15 -15.08 11.83
N ASP A 68 -21.40 -13.80 11.54
CA ASP A 68 -20.92 -13.18 10.31
C ASP A 68 -19.39 -13.25 10.27
N ARG A 69 -18.86 -13.65 9.11
CA ARG A 69 -17.42 -13.85 8.94
C ARG A 69 -16.87 -12.65 8.19
N ARG A 70 -15.84 -12.02 8.74
CA ARG A 70 -14.97 -11.14 7.96
C ARG A 70 -13.80 -11.97 7.47
N SER A 71 -13.71 -12.15 6.15
CA SER A 71 -12.59 -12.84 5.52
C SER A 71 -11.34 -11.95 5.58
N ASP A 72 -10.23 -12.43 5.03
CA ASP A 72 -8.91 -11.80 4.87
C ASP A 72 -8.86 -10.29 5.20
N VAL A 73 -8.03 -9.99 6.18
CA VAL A 73 -7.71 -8.62 6.60
C VAL A 73 -6.42 -8.22 5.93
N THR A 74 -6.42 -7.08 5.24
CA THR A 74 -5.22 -6.52 4.61
C THR A 74 -4.86 -5.20 5.28
N LEU A 75 -3.60 -5.08 5.70
CA LEU A 75 -3.02 -3.81 6.11
C LEU A 75 -2.59 -3.05 4.86
N LEU A 76 -2.94 -1.78 4.77
CA LEU A 76 -2.36 -0.89 3.78
C LEU A 76 -1.49 0.18 4.43
N ILE A 77 -0.39 0.52 3.77
CA ILE A 77 0.46 1.66 4.11
C ILE A 77 0.42 2.62 2.93
N ASN A 78 -0.07 3.84 3.16
CA ASN A 78 -0.30 4.84 2.11
C ASN A 78 -1.16 4.29 0.95
N GLY A 79 -2.15 3.45 1.28
CA GLY A 79 -3.02 2.80 0.30
C GLY A 79 -2.41 1.61 -0.45
N LEU A 80 -1.16 1.21 -0.14
CA LEU A 80 -0.53 0.02 -0.72
C LEU A 80 -0.76 -1.22 0.16
N PRO A 81 -1.28 -2.33 -0.37
CA PRO A 81 -1.52 -3.55 0.40
C PRO A 81 -0.19 -4.23 0.77
N MET A 82 -0.09 -4.65 2.03
CA MET A 82 1.08 -5.29 2.63
C MET A 82 0.83 -6.77 2.91
#